data_AF-A0A447MVB3-F1
#
_entry.id   AF-A0A447MVB3-F1
#
_cell.length_a   1.000
_cell.length_b   1.000
_cell.length_c   1.000
_cell.angle_alpha   90.00
_cell.angle_beta   90.00
_cell.angle_gamma   90.00
#
_symmetry.space_group_name_H-M   'P 1'
#
loop_
_entity.id
_entity.type
_entity.pdbx_description
1 polymer ?
#
loop_
_entity_poly.entity_id
_entity_poly.type
_entity_poly.pdbx_seq_one_letter_code
_entity_poly.pdbx_strand_id
1 'polypeptide(L)'
;MFHGNTLLPSLPYIDLFLADLKHVADGPFKQWTDGSASRVLENLRKLAAAGKKMVIRVPLIQGFNADEEAIKAITDFAADELHVGENSFSALPHAGHQ
;
A
#
# COMPACT_ATOMS: atom_id res chain seq x y z
N MET A 1 -7.29 11.00 -20.18
CA MET A 1 -7.25 9.53 -20.02
C MET A 1 -5.78 9.10 -20.04
N PHE A 2 -5.17 8.87 -18.87
CA PHE A 2 -3.81 8.32 -18.79
C PHE A 2 -3.91 6.78 -18.86
N HIS A 3 -3.36 6.18 -19.91
CA HIS A 3 -3.29 4.72 -20.11
C HIS A 3 -1.95 4.12 -19.61
N GLY A 4 -1.26 4.78 -18.67
CA GLY A 4 0.10 4.41 -18.24
C GLY A 4 0.12 3.39 -17.10
N ASN A 5 0.05 2.10 -17.43
CA ASN A 5 0.04 0.99 -16.50
C ASN A 5 1.45 0.42 -16.20
N THR A 6 2.49 1.25 -16.12
CA THR A 6 3.85 0.71 -16.15
C THR A 6 4.83 1.50 -15.29
N LEU A 7 5.05 1.02 -14.06
CA LEU A 7 6.25 1.32 -13.26
C LEU A 7 7.51 0.69 -13.87
N LEU A 8 7.34 -0.27 -14.78
CA LEU A 8 8.44 -1.08 -15.35
C LEU A 8 9.56 -0.26 -16.01
N PRO A 9 9.29 0.79 -16.82
CA PRO A 9 10.36 1.55 -17.48
C PRO A 9 11.24 2.36 -16.53
N SER A 10 10.72 2.75 -15.36
CA SER A 10 11.49 3.53 -14.38
C SER A 10 12.30 2.66 -13.42
N LEU A 11 12.03 1.35 -13.35
CA LEU A 11 12.71 0.45 -12.42
C LEU A 11 14.24 0.53 -12.46
N PRO A 12 14.93 0.60 -13.62
CA PRO A 12 16.40 0.65 -13.65
C PRO A 12 17.00 1.86 -12.94
N TYR A 13 16.22 2.92 -12.73
CA TYR A 13 16.67 4.19 -12.18
C TYR A 13 16.18 4.44 -10.75
N ILE A 14 15.49 3.46 -10.14
CA ILE A 14 14.93 3.58 -8.79
C ILE A 14 15.53 2.51 -7.90
N ASP A 15 16.23 3.00 -6.86
CA ASP A 15 16.88 2.19 -5.84
C ASP A 15 15.95 1.84 -4.67
N LEU A 16 14.96 2.69 -4.39
CA LEU A 16 14.02 2.55 -3.28
C LEU A 16 12.63 3.05 -3.66
N PHE A 17 11.62 2.23 -3.38
CA PHE A 17 10.21 2.64 -3.45
C PHE A 17 9.65 2.88 -2.04
N LEU A 18 8.99 4.02 -1.86
CA LEU A 18 8.16 4.30 -0.68
C LEU A 18 6.72 4.15 -1.12
N ALA A 19 6.00 3.20 -0.52
CA ALA A 19 4.63 2.90 -0.92
C ALA A 19 3.67 3.05 0.26
N ASP A 20 2.61 3.82 0.05
CA ASP A 20 1.52 3.94 1.03
C ASP A 20 0.52 2.82 0.83
N LEU A 21 0.43 1.90 1.81
CA LEU A 21 -0.56 0.84 1.85
C LEU A 21 -1.64 1.21 2.86
N LYS A 22 -2.80 1.59 2.33
CA LYS A 22 -3.94 2.08 3.14
C LYS A 22 -4.85 0.97 3.60
N HIS A 23 -5.17 0.03 2.72
CA HIS A 23 -6.06 -1.09 2.99
C HIS A 23 -5.83 -2.20 1.95
N VAL A 24 -6.06 -3.46 2.32
CA VAL A 24 -5.92 -4.61 1.40
C VAL A 24 -7.27 -5.07 0.81
N ALA A 25 -8.38 -4.85 1.53
CA ALA A 25 -9.72 -5.10 1.01
C ALA A 25 -10.23 -3.96 0.10
N ASP A 26 -10.85 -4.32 -1.03
CA ASP A 26 -11.36 -3.38 -2.04
C ASP A 26 -12.50 -2.48 -1.53
N GLY A 27 -13.35 -2.97 -0.61
CA GLY A 27 -14.53 -2.24 -0.12
C GLY A 27 -14.16 -0.93 0.60
N PRO A 28 -13.48 -1.00 1.75
CA PRO A 28 -13.01 0.19 2.47
C PRO A 28 -12.14 1.09 1.60
N PHE A 29 -11.26 0.50 0.78
CA PHE A 29 -10.36 1.26 -0.09
C PHE A 29 -11.11 2.14 -1.10
N LYS A 30 -12.13 1.58 -1.76
CA LYS A 30 -12.94 2.33 -2.73
C LYS A 30 -13.73 3.44 -2.04
N GLN A 31 -14.30 3.17 -0.88
CA GLN A 31 -15.06 4.16 -0.09
C GLN A 31 -14.23 5.40 0.26
N TRP A 32 -12.92 5.23 0.48
CA TRP A 32 -12.04 6.32 0.96
C TRP A 32 -11.15 6.95 -0.10
N THR A 33 -10.94 6.31 -1.25
CA THR A 33 -9.95 6.78 -2.25
C THR A 33 -10.48 6.89 -3.67
N ASP A 34 -11.73 6.45 -3.94
CA ASP A 34 -12.29 6.22 -5.28
C ASP A 34 -11.43 5.31 -6.19
N GLY A 35 -10.41 4.66 -5.61
CA GLY A 35 -9.43 3.84 -6.31
C GLY A 35 -9.75 2.35 -6.26
N SER A 36 -8.76 1.55 -6.68
CA SER A 36 -8.81 0.08 -6.68
C SER A 36 -7.62 -0.45 -5.88
N ALA A 37 -7.91 -1.14 -4.77
CA ALA A 37 -6.86 -1.77 -3.97
C ALA A 37 -6.15 -2.84 -4.80
N SER A 38 -6.92 -3.65 -5.54
CA SER A 38 -6.36 -4.69 -6.43
C SER A 38 -5.26 -4.17 -7.37
N ARG A 39 -5.41 -2.99 -7.97
CA ARG A 39 -4.35 -2.37 -8.81
C ARG A 39 -3.10 -2.00 -8.01
N VAL A 40 -3.27 -1.44 -6.81
CA VAL A 40 -2.15 -1.07 -5.94
C VAL A 40 -1.40 -2.33 -5.48
N LEU A 41 -2.12 -3.34 -5.01
CA LEU A 41 -1.54 -4.61 -4.56
C LEU A 41 -0.80 -5.33 -5.71
N GLU A 42 -1.37 -5.35 -6.92
CA GLU A 42 -0.70 -5.92 -8.10
C GLU A 42 0.61 -5.20 -8.43
N ASN A 43 0.65 -3.86 -8.32
CA ASN A 43 1.88 -3.11 -8.54
C ASN A 43 2.94 -3.42 -7.48
N LEU A 44 2.57 -3.55 -6.21
CA LEU A 44 3.49 -3.91 -5.13
C LEU A 44 4.06 -5.32 -5.34
N ARG A 45 3.24 -6.29 -5.74
CA ARG A 45 3.69 -7.65 -6.10
C ARG A 45 4.70 -7.62 -7.25
N LYS A 46 4.46 -6.81 -8.30
CA LYS A 46 5.40 -6.66 -9.42
C LYS A 46 6.74 -6.08 -8.98
N LEU A 47 6.74 -5.11 -8.06
CA LEU A 47 7.96 -4.54 -7.51
C LEU A 47 8.73 -5.55 -6.66
N ALA A 48 8.03 -6.31 -5.81
CA ALA A 48 8.61 -7.39 -5.02
C ALA A 48 9.23 -8.47 -5.92
N ALA A 49 8.49 -8.92 -6.94
CA ALA A 49 8.98 -9.91 -7.91
C ALA A 49 10.18 -9.41 -8.73
N ALA A 50 10.28 -8.10 -8.96
CA ALA A 50 11.44 -7.46 -9.60
C ALA A 50 12.64 -7.27 -8.66
N GLY A 51 12.57 -7.72 -7.41
CA GLY A 51 13.64 -7.62 -6.41
C GLY A 51 13.92 -6.19 -5.95
N LYS A 52 12.95 -5.28 -6.10
CA LYS A 52 13.13 -3.88 -5.72
C LYS A 52 13.01 -3.69 -4.22
N LYS A 53 13.89 -2.86 -3.66
CA LYS A 53 13.80 -2.45 -2.26
C LYS A 53 12.57 -1.57 -2.08
N MET A 54 11.77 -1.89 -1.07
CA MET A 54 10.55 -1.15 -0.73
C MET A 54 10.48 -0.90 0.77
N VAL A 55 9.92 0.26 1.14
CA VAL A 55 9.44 0.53 2.49
C VAL A 55 7.94 0.75 2.41
N ILE A 56 7.18 -0.08 3.12
CA ILE A 56 5.73 0.04 3.21
C ILE A 56 5.40 1.01 4.32
N ARG A 57 4.60 2.02 3.99
CA ARG A 57 4.11 3.03 4.92
C ARG A 57 2.61 2.86 5.11
N VAL A 58 2.19 2.83 6.36
CA VAL A 58 0.79 2.62 6.72
C VAL A 58 0.32 3.81 7.56
N PRO A 59 -0.35 4.80 6.94
CA PRO A 59 -1.02 5.84 7.69
C PRO A 59 -2.26 5.25 8.37
N LEU A 60 -2.23 5.13 9.70
CA LEU A 60 -3.37 4.61 10.47
C LEU A 60 -4.41 5.71 10.69
N ILE A 61 -5.64 5.42 10.32
CA ILE A 61 -6.81 6.30 10.38
C ILE A 61 -7.94 5.55 11.09
N GLN A 62 -8.41 6.12 12.21
CA GLN A 62 -9.51 5.59 12.99
C GLN A 62 -10.80 5.50 12.15
N GLY A 63 -11.50 4.37 12.25
CA GLY A 63 -12.70 4.07 11.45
C GLY A 63 -12.41 3.67 9.99
N PHE A 64 -11.16 3.47 9.62
CA PHE A 64 -10.77 3.04 8.27
C PHE A 64 -9.82 1.85 8.24
N ASN A 65 -8.64 1.95 8.87
CA ASN A 65 -7.60 0.91 8.80
C ASN A 65 -6.80 0.76 10.11
N ALA A 66 -7.35 1.27 11.22
CA ALA A 66 -6.70 1.28 12.53
C ALA A 66 -7.33 0.30 13.53
N ASP A 67 -8.16 -0.64 13.06
CA ASP A 67 -8.61 -1.79 13.83
C ASP A 67 -7.65 -2.98 13.66
N GLU A 68 -7.78 -3.97 14.56
CA GLU A 68 -6.89 -5.13 14.61
C GLU A 68 -6.94 -5.98 13.33
N GLU A 69 -8.13 -6.14 12.74
CA GLU A 69 -8.32 -6.93 11.52
C GLU A 69 -7.58 -6.29 10.34
N ALA A 70 -7.77 -4.99 10.13
CA ALA A 70 -7.11 -4.23 9.07
C ALA A 70 -5.59 -4.22 9.25
N ILE A 71 -5.10 -3.96 10.47
CA ILE A 71 -3.66 -3.95 10.76
C ILE A 71 -3.05 -5.33 10.50
N LYS A 72 -3.72 -6.40 10.95
CA LYS A 72 -3.26 -7.77 10.71
C LYS A 72 -3.19 -8.07 9.22
N ALA A 73 -4.26 -7.77 8.47
CA ALA A 73 -4.31 -8.05 7.04
C ALA A 73 -3.25 -7.26 6.25
N ILE A 74 -2.97 -6.02 6.63
CA ILE A 74 -1.89 -5.20 6.05
C ILE A 74 -0.51 -5.81 6.36
N THR A 75 -0.31 -6.25 7.61
CA THR A 75 0.96 -6.84 8.06
C THR A 75 1.22 -8.19 7.38
N ASP A 76 0.21 -9.06 7.32
CA ASP A 76 0.26 -10.35 6.64
C ASP A 76 0.60 -10.14 5.15
N PHE A 77 -0.08 -9.21 4.46
CA PHE A 77 0.23 -8.91 3.06
C PHE A 77 1.68 -8.44 2.86
N ALA A 78 2.17 -7.55 3.71
CA ALA A 78 3.55 -7.06 3.62
C ALA A 78 4.58 -8.17 3.86
N ALA A 79 4.34 -9.06 4.82
CA ALA A 79 5.25 -10.15 5.15
C ALA A 79 5.21 -11.29 4.12
N ASP A 80 4.01 -11.74 3.76
CA ASP A 80 3.78 -12.97 3.00
C ASP A 80 3.88 -12.74 1.49
N GLU A 81 3.48 -11.57 0.99
CA GLU A 81 3.44 -11.30 -0.44
C GLU A 81 4.57 -10.38 -0.93
N LEU A 82 5.00 -9.44 -0.10
CA LEU A 82 6.05 -8.47 -0.50
C LEU A 82 7.43 -8.83 0.04
N HIS A 83 7.50 -9.70 1.06
CA HIS A 83 8.74 -10.09 1.73
C HIS A 83 9.61 -8.89 2.16
N VAL A 84 8.96 -7.79 2.56
CA VAL A 84 9.66 -6.59 3.01
C VAL A 84 10.13 -6.76 4.46
N GLY A 85 11.37 -6.37 4.72
CA GLY A 85 11.95 -6.40 6.08
C GLY A 85 11.60 -5.16 6.92
N GLU A 86 11.02 -4.11 6.31
CA GLU A 86 10.77 -2.83 6.97
C GLU A 86 9.38 -2.29 6.65
N ASN A 87 8.55 -2.13 7.70
CA ASN A 87 7.23 -1.51 7.66
C ASN A 87 7.20 -0.32 8.62
N SER A 88 6.71 0.83 8.16
CA SER A 88 6.57 2.03 8.98
C SER A 88 5.09 2.38 9.16
N PHE A 89 4.60 2.25 10.39
CA PHE A 89 3.25 2.66 10.78
C PHE A 89 3.30 4.07 11.35
N SER A 90 2.46 4.95 10.83
CA SER A 90 2.32 6.32 11.32
C SER A 90 0.86 6.60 11.63
N ALA A 91 0.55 6.86 12.89
CA ALA A 91 -0.78 7.28 13.27
C ALA A 91 -1.03 8.71 12.79
N LEU A 92 -2.05 8.91 11.96
CA LEU A 92 -2.50 10.24 11.58
C LEU A 92 -3.68 10.64 12.47
N PRO A 93 -3.67 11.83 13.08
CA PRO A 93 -4.88 12.35 13.73
C PRO A 93 -5.99 12.40 12.69
N HIS A 94 -7.20 12.02 13.08
CA HIS A 94 -8.36 12.02 12.20
C HIS A 94 -8.47 13.40 11.53
N ALA A 95 -8.14 13.47 10.23
CA ALA A 95 -8.37 14.65 9.43
C ALA A 95 -9.87 14.69 9.19
N GLY A 96 -10.59 15.35 10.09
CA GLY A 96 -12.04 15.44 10.03
C GLY A 96 -12.48 15.97 8.68
N HIS A 97 -13.19 15.14 7.93
CA HIS A 97 -14.22 15.63 7.03
C HIS A 97 -15.52 15.62 7.83
N GLN A 98 -15.94 16.82 8.26
CA GLN A 98 -17.36 17.12 8.40
C GLN A 98 -17.98 17.18 7.00
#